data_AF-A0AAU9L8N6-F1
#
_entry.id   AF-A0AAU9L8N6-F1
#
_cell.length_a   1.000
_cell.length_b   1.000
_cell.length_c   1.000
_cell.angle_alpha   90.00
_cell.angle_beta   90.00
_cell.angle_gamma   90.00
#
_symmetry.space_group_name_H-M   'P 1'
#
loop_
_entity.id
_entity.type
_entity.pdbx_description
1 polymer ?
#
loop_
_entity_poly.entity_id
_entity_poly.type
_entity_poly.pdbx_seq_one_letter_code
_entity_poly.pdbx_strand_id
1 'polypeptide(L)'
;MLARCLQTLSGTLKLGVGSNSNLLAIRNVSGKSVHEDWRDFNNVVKELRNISRENGLEGEMPDTKLLKELGYGALVMAIRKKHGGVVEVATKMGARKDHQVVEVHKKISARCTRRKKRKERLDMHDFY
;
A
#
# COMPACT_ATOMS: atom_id res chain seq x y z
N MET A 1 25.19 49.16 -23.47
CA MET A 1 26.14 48.22 -24.11
C MET A 1 26.51 47.16 -23.09
N LEU A 2 26.86 45.95 -23.56
CA LEU A 2 27.19 44.71 -22.81
C LEU A 2 25.95 43.92 -22.36
N ALA A 3 25.81 42.61 -22.60
CA ALA A 3 26.66 41.65 -23.28
C ALA A 3 25.81 40.46 -23.75
N ARG A 4 26.21 39.87 -24.88
CA ARG A 4 25.73 38.57 -25.36
C ARG A 4 26.43 37.46 -24.57
N CYS A 5 25.70 36.45 -24.14
CA CYS A 5 26.21 35.23 -23.51
C CYS A 5 25.03 34.25 -23.48
N LEU A 6 25.04 33.00 -23.94
CA LEU A 6 25.94 32.16 -24.70
C LEU A 6 25.03 30.95 -25.06
N GLN A 7 25.16 30.40 -26.26
CA GLN A 7 24.49 29.14 -26.61
C GLN A 7 25.19 27.99 -25.86
N THR A 8 24.43 27.13 -25.20
CA THR A 8 24.86 25.76 -24.90
C THR A 8 23.72 24.79 -25.12
N LEU A 9 23.89 23.97 -26.16
CA LEU A 9 23.27 22.67 -26.34
C LEU A 9 23.50 21.81 -25.10
N SER A 10 22.45 21.22 -24.53
CA SER A 10 22.62 19.97 -23.80
C SER A 10 21.33 19.17 -23.75
N GLY A 11 21.39 17.99 -24.37
CA GLY A 11 20.88 16.78 -23.71
C GLY A 11 19.38 16.58 -23.78
N THR A 12 18.98 15.84 -24.80
CA THR A 12 17.80 14.98 -24.78
C THR A 12 17.76 14.13 -23.51
N LEU A 13 17.00 14.54 -22.49
CA LEU A 13 16.57 13.63 -21.44
C LEU A 13 15.33 12.89 -21.95
N LYS A 14 15.64 11.81 -22.68
CA LYS A 14 14.73 10.70 -22.95
C LYS A 14 14.42 10.08 -21.58
N LEU A 15 13.45 10.64 -20.86
CA LEU A 15 12.81 9.92 -19.76
C LEU A 15 12.04 8.79 -20.42
N GLY A 16 12.74 7.65 -20.56
CA GLY A 16 12.09 6.37 -20.71
C GLY A 16 11.18 6.20 -19.51
N VAL A 17 9.92 6.57 -19.69
CA VAL A 17 8.84 6.07 -18.86
C VAL A 17 8.74 4.61 -19.25
N GLY A 18 9.64 3.81 -18.69
CA GLY A 18 9.48 2.38 -18.60
C GLY A 18 8.20 2.19 -17.82
N SER A 19 7.11 2.06 -18.57
CA SER A 19 5.91 1.37 -18.15
C SER A 19 6.36 -0.05 -17.79
N ASN A 20 6.98 -0.20 -16.63
CA ASN A 20 6.96 -1.45 -15.91
C ASN A 20 5.52 -1.57 -15.40
N SER A 21 4.61 -1.83 -16.35
CA SER A 21 3.47 -2.70 -16.10
C SER A 21 4.07 -4.04 -15.71
N ASN A 22 4.60 -4.13 -14.49
CA ASN A 22 4.55 -5.36 -13.74
C ASN A 22 3.06 -5.59 -13.59
N LEU A 23 2.53 -6.28 -14.60
CA LEU A 23 1.34 -7.09 -14.52
C LEU A 23 1.44 -7.75 -13.15
N LEU A 24 0.62 -7.25 -12.23
CA LEU A 24 0.44 -7.82 -10.92
C LEU A 24 0.17 -9.29 -11.19
N ALA A 25 1.20 -10.10 -10.95
CA ALA A 25 1.08 -11.53 -11.02
C ALA A 25 0.02 -11.86 -9.98
N ILE A 26 -1.21 -12.07 -10.45
CA ILE A 26 -2.29 -12.64 -9.69
C ILE A 26 -1.76 -14.04 -9.36
N ARG A 27 -1.03 -14.16 -8.26
CA ARG A 27 -0.74 -15.44 -7.66
C ARG A 27 -2.09 -15.97 -7.24
N ASN A 28 -2.64 -16.84 -8.08
CA ASN A 28 -3.61 -17.83 -7.68
C ASN A 28 -2.94 -18.66 -6.58
N VAL A 29 -3.11 -18.26 -5.32
CA VAL A 29 -2.74 -19.06 -4.14
C VAL A 29 -3.80 -20.16 -4.00
N SER A 30 -3.90 -21.03 -5.00
CA SER A 30 -4.80 -22.19 -5.03
C SER A 30 -4.02 -23.51 -4.93
N GLY A 31 -2.74 -23.47 -4.56
CA GLY A 31 -1.85 -24.62 -4.79
C GLY A 31 -0.79 -24.95 -3.75
N LYS A 32 -0.92 -24.52 -2.48
CA LYS A 32 -0.10 -25.09 -1.39
C LYS A 32 -0.97 -25.52 -0.21
N SER A 33 -1.44 -26.75 -0.29
CA SER A 33 -2.03 -27.49 0.80
C SER A 33 -0.96 -27.91 1.82
N VAL A 34 -0.77 -27.10 2.84
CA VAL A 34 -0.46 -27.58 4.21
C VAL A 34 -1.26 -26.62 5.08
N HIS A 35 -2.15 -27.12 5.91
CA HIS A 35 -3.07 -26.33 6.73
C HIS A 35 -2.31 -25.23 7.50
N GLU A 36 -2.19 -24.03 6.94
CA GLU A 36 -1.46 -22.94 7.57
C GLU A 36 -2.25 -22.53 8.80
N ASP A 37 -1.79 -23.00 9.95
CA ASP A 37 -2.40 -22.72 11.23
C ASP A 37 -2.23 -21.24 11.53
N TRP A 38 -3.21 -20.44 11.11
CA TRP A 38 -3.31 -19.03 11.47
C TRP A 38 -3.54 -18.81 12.97
N ARG A 39 -3.52 -19.88 13.78
CA ARG A 39 -3.43 -19.83 15.24
C ARG A 39 -2.02 -19.44 15.69
N ASP A 40 -1.00 -19.85 14.93
CA ASP A 40 0.39 -19.59 15.28
C ASP A 40 0.83 -18.22 14.78
N PHE A 41 1.33 -17.42 15.72
CA PHE A 41 1.79 -16.07 15.43
C PHE A 41 2.99 -16.06 14.47
N ASN A 42 3.89 -17.04 14.59
CA ASN A 42 5.08 -17.14 13.75
C ASN A 42 4.73 -17.32 12.27
N ASN A 43 3.69 -18.10 11.97
CA ASN A 43 3.25 -18.32 10.61
C ASN A 43 2.63 -17.05 10.01
N VAL A 44 1.82 -16.33 10.80
CA VAL A 44 1.25 -15.03 10.42
C VAL A 44 2.35 -14.01 10.12
N VAL A 45 3.38 -13.90 10.97
CA VAL A 45 4.49 -12.96 10.76
C VAL A 45 5.31 -13.32 9.53
N LYS A 46 5.57 -14.60 9.30
CA LYS A 46 6.31 -15.07 8.11
C LYS A 46 5.59 -14.65 6.83
N GLU A 47 4.29 -14.90 6.75
CA GLU A 47 3.49 -14.52 5.58
C GLU A 47 3.42 -13.00 5.40
N LEU A 48 3.21 -12.24 6.48
CA LEU A 48 3.24 -10.77 6.39
C LEU A 48 4.60 -10.24 5.90
N ARG A 49 5.72 -10.84 6.32
CA ARG A 49 7.06 -10.48 5.83
C ARG A 49 7.26 -10.83 4.36
N ASN A 50 6.75 -11.97 3.91
CA ASN A 50 6.78 -12.36 2.49
C ASN A 50 6.01 -11.35 1.64
N ILE A 51 4.78 -11.01 2.06
CA ILE A 51 3.94 -10.01 1.38
C ILE A 51 4.61 -8.64 1.38
N SER A 52 5.22 -8.24 2.50
CA SER A 52 5.94 -6.97 2.61
C SER A 52 7.10 -6.89 1.62
N ARG A 53 7.91 -7.97 1.50
CA ARG A 53 9.01 -8.05 0.52
C ARG A 53 8.51 -8.00 -0.92
N GLU A 54 7.43 -8.70 -1.23
CA GLU A 54 6.87 -8.74 -2.59
C GLU A 54 6.32 -7.39 -3.06
N ASN A 55 5.82 -6.58 -2.13
CA ASN A 55 5.27 -5.25 -2.41
C ASN A 55 6.30 -4.12 -2.20
N GLY A 56 7.56 -4.44 -1.92
CA GLY A 56 8.62 -3.44 -1.74
C GLY A 56 8.47 -2.59 -0.47
N LEU A 57 7.81 -3.12 0.57
CA LEU A 57 7.53 -2.42 1.83
C LEU A 57 8.67 -2.56 2.86
N GLU A 58 9.85 -3.05 2.45
CA GLU A 58 11.08 -3.16 3.28
C GLU A 58 10.91 -3.80 4.67
N GLY A 59 9.89 -4.65 4.87
CA GLY A 59 9.62 -5.28 6.17
C GLY A 59 8.67 -4.49 7.07
N GLU A 60 8.10 -3.39 6.60
CA GLU A 60 6.97 -2.72 7.23
C GLU A 60 5.70 -3.58 7.17
N MET A 61 4.78 -3.31 8.10
CA MET A 61 3.48 -3.96 8.18
C MET A 61 2.61 -3.56 6.98
N PRO A 62 2.19 -4.50 6.11
CA PRO A 62 1.34 -4.19 4.97
C PRO A 62 -0.03 -3.66 5.41
N ASP A 63 -0.59 -2.73 4.63
CA ASP A 63 -1.90 -2.18 4.93
C ASP A 63 -3.02 -3.22 4.74
N THR A 64 -4.05 -3.12 5.57
CA THR A 64 -5.20 -4.02 5.53
C THR A 64 -5.98 -3.96 4.22
N LYS A 65 -5.94 -2.81 3.51
CA LYS A 65 -6.56 -2.66 2.20
C LYS A 65 -5.81 -3.47 1.15
N LEU A 66 -4.48 -3.32 1.12
CA LEU A 66 -3.60 -4.09 0.24
C LEU A 66 -3.78 -5.60 0.45
N LEU A 67 -3.83 -6.07 1.71
CA LEU A 67 -4.06 -7.49 2.01
C LEU A 67 -5.41 -8.00 1.46
N LYS A 68 -6.45 -7.16 1.47
CA LYS A 68 -7.76 -7.53 0.91
C LYS A 68 -7.74 -7.56 -0.62
N GLU A 69 -7.10 -6.57 -1.24
CA GLU A 69 -6.95 -6.49 -2.69
C GLU A 69 -6.15 -7.69 -3.25
N LEU A 70 -5.17 -8.17 -2.50
CA LEU A 70 -4.38 -9.36 -2.82
C LEU A 70 -5.06 -10.70 -2.49
N GLY A 71 -6.28 -10.69 -1.92
CA GLY A 71 -7.04 -11.91 -1.60
C GLY A 71 -6.72 -12.55 -0.24
N TYR A 72 -5.85 -11.95 0.57
CA TYR A 72 -5.50 -12.43 1.93
C TYR A 72 -6.56 -12.09 3.00
N GLY A 73 -7.85 -12.18 2.63
CA GLY A 73 -8.96 -11.87 3.54
C GLY A 73 -9.00 -12.78 4.79
N ALA A 74 -8.69 -14.07 4.61
CA ALA A 74 -8.63 -15.03 5.71
C ALA A 74 -7.52 -14.70 6.73
N LEU A 75 -6.34 -14.27 6.25
CA LEU A 75 -5.23 -13.81 7.08
C LEU A 75 -5.63 -12.58 7.90
N VAL A 76 -6.28 -11.60 7.27
CA VAL A 76 -6.80 -10.41 7.96
C VAL A 76 -7.80 -10.79 9.04
N MET A 77 -8.68 -11.76 8.79
CA MET A 77 -9.62 -12.25 9.79
C MET A 77 -8.92 -12.96 10.94
N ALA A 78 -7.91 -13.78 10.67
CA ALA A 78 -7.13 -14.45 11.70
C ALA A 78 -6.40 -13.46 12.60
N ILE A 79 -5.76 -12.43 12.02
CA ILE A 79 -5.11 -11.35 12.76
C ILE A 79 -6.09 -10.67 13.72
N ARG A 80 -7.30 -10.36 13.23
CA ARG A 80 -8.35 -9.69 14.03
C ARG A 80 -8.91 -10.57 15.14
N LYS A 81 -9.17 -11.85 14.86
CA LYS A 81 -9.86 -12.75 15.80
C LYS A 81 -8.91 -13.43 16.79
N LYS A 82 -7.69 -13.77 16.37
CA LYS A 82 -6.77 -14.63 17.15
C LYS A 82 -5.58 -13.88 17.73
N HIS A 83 -5.11 -12.82 17.07
CA HIS A 83 -3.84 -12.16 17.40
C HIS A 83 -3.99 -10.75 17.98
N GLY A 84 -5.19 -10.37 18.42
CA GLY A 84 -5.45 -9.07 19.06
C GLY A 84 -5.57 -7.89 18.08
N GLY A 85 -5.57 -8.14 16.77
CA GLY A 85 -5.72 -7.12 15.75
C GLY A 85 -4.41 -6.63 15.13
N VAL A 86 -4.56 -5.71 14.18
CA VAL A 86 -3.48 -5.29 13.29
C VAL A 86 -2.42 -4.46 14.01
N VAL A 87 -2.84 -3.65 14.99
CA VAL A 87 -1.94 -2.80 15.80
C VAL A 87 -1.04 -3.65 16.68
N GLU A 88 -1.60 -4.67 17.33
CA GLU A 88 -0.87 -5.60 18.18
C GLU A 88 0.19 -6.37 17.38
N VAL A 89 -0.19 -6.91 16.22
CA VAL A 89 0.74 -7.62 15.33
C VAL A 89 1.83 -6.68 14.79
N ALA A 90 1.49 -5.46 14.40
CA ALA A 90 2.48 -4.47 13.95
C ALA A 90 3.48 -4.12 15.05
N THR A 91 3.00 -3.98 16.29
CA THR A 91 3.84 -3.71 17.47
C THR A 91 4.81 -4.86 17.71
N LYS A 92 4.33 -6.10 17.67
CA LYS A 92 5.15 -7.32 17.81
C LYS A 92 6.16 -7.49 16.66
N MET A 93 5.83 -7.02 15.47
CA MET A 93 6.74 -7.02 14.32
C MET A 93 7.81 -5.91 14.40
N GLY A 94 7.64 -4.94 15.30
CA GLY A 94 8.51 -3.76 15.41
C GLY A 94 8.16 -2.62 14.46
N ALA A 95 7.09 -2.75 13.69
CA ALA A 95 6.59 -1.72 12.79
C ALA A 95 5.79 -0.68 13.59
N ARG A 96 6.48 0.20 14.32
CA ARG A 96 5.85 1.29 15.06
C ARG A 96 5.29 2.32 14.08
N LYS A 97 4.03 2.71 14.25
CA LYS A 97 3.46 3.86 13.54
C LYS A 97 3.56 5.07 14.43
N ASP A 98 4.20 6.14 13.95
CA ASP A 98 4.23 7.41 14.65
C ASP A 98 2.81 7.98 14.79
N HIS A 99 2.43 8.34 16.02
CA HIS A 99 1.09 8.84 16.32
C HIS A 99 0.70 10.04 15.45
N GLN A 100 1.67 10.93 15.18
CA GLN A 100 1.46 12.10 14.32
C GLN A 100 1.13 11.71 12.87
N VAL A 101 1.82 10.70 12.33
CA VAL A 101 1.59 10.21 10.96
C VAL A 101 0.19 9.61 10.82
N VAL A 102 -0.31 8.91 11.85
CA VAL A 102 -1.66 8.34 11.88
C VAL A 102 -2.74 9.44 11.80
N GLU A 103 -2.62 10.48 12.63
CA GLU A 103 -3.58 11.59 12.65
C GLU A 103 -3.59 12.37 11.32
N VAL A 104 -2.42 12.61 10.73
CA VAL A 104 -2.31 13.23 9.41
C VAL A 104 -2.95 12.34 8.33
N HIS A 105 -2.70 11.03 8.34
CA HIS A 105 -3.28 10.10 7.37
C HIS A 105 -4.81 10.03 7.44
N LYS A 106 -5.38 10.10 8.66
CA LYS A 106 -6.84 10.19 8.88
C LYS A 106 -7.42 11.45 8.23
N LYS A 107 -6.75 12.60 8.41
CA LYS A 107 -7.14 13.88 7.79
C LYS A 107 -7.04 13.83 6.26
N ILE A 108 -5.95 13.26 5.71
CA ILE A 108 -5.74 13.12 4.27
C ILE A 108 -6.79 12.19 3.66
N SER A 109 -7.06 11.04 4.27
CA SER A 109 -8.08 10.09 3.81
C SER A 109 -9.47 10.73 3.77
N ALA A 110 -9.87 11.43 4.85
CA ALA A 110 -11.14 12.14 4.88
C ALA A 110 -11.24 13.20 3.76
N ARG A 111 -10.14 13.94 3.51
CA ARG A 111 -10.06 14.92 2.43
C ARG A 111 -10.18 14.26 1.05
N CYS A 112 -9.53 13.12 0.84
CA CYS A 112 -9.60 12.36 -0.41
C CYS A 112 -11.03 11.87 -0.68
N THR A 113 -11.71 11.28 0.30
CA THR A 113 -13.11 10.85 0.18
C THR A 113 -14.03 12.03 -0.16
N ARG A 114 -13.87 13.18 0.51
CA ARG A 114 -14.65 14.39 0.21
C ARG A 114 -14.40 14.91 -1.21
N ARG A 115 -13.16 14.87 -1.68
CA ARG A 115 -12.80 15.27 -3.06
C ARG A 115 -13.38 14.31 -4.08
N LYS A 116 -13.30 13.00 -3.84
CA LYS A 116 -13.91 11.97 -4.68
C LYS A 116 -15.42 12.15 -4.80
N LYS A 117 -16.15 12.27 -3.69
CA LYS A 117 -17.59 12.54 -3.70
C LYS A 117 -17.97 13.83 -4.44
N ARG A 118 -17.18 14.90 -4.26
CA ARG A 118 -17.40 16.15 -5.00
C ARG A 118 -17.17 15.97 -6.49
N LYS A 119 -16.11 15.25 -6.88
CA LYS A 119 -15.86 14.92 -8.29
C LYS A 119 -17.02 14.09 -8.86
N GLU A 120 -17.48 13.07 -8.15
CA GLU A 120 -18.64 12.26 -8.54
C GLU A 120 -19.89 13.12 -8.76
N ARG A 121 -20.21 14.07 -7.86
CA ARG A 121 -21.34 14.99 -8.08
C ARG A 121 -21.16 15.91 -9.28
N LEU A 122 -19.95 16.41 -9.50
CA LEU A 122 -19.64 17.25 -10.67
C LEU A 122 -19.76 16.44 -11.96
N ASP A 123 -19.23 15.22 -11.99
CA ASP A 123 -19.31 14.30 -13.14
C ASP A 123 -20.78 13.93 -13.43
N MET A 124 -21.61 13.81 -12.39
CA MET A 124 -23.05 13.57 -12.53
C MET A 124 -23.87 14.83 -12.88
N HIS A 125 -23.23 16.01 -12.96
CA HIS A 125 -23.90 17.32 -13.04
C HIS A 125 -25.01 17.51 -11.99
N ASP A 126 -24.83 16.90 -10.82
CA ASP A 126 -25.79 16.87 -9.73
C ASP A 126 -25.53 18.05 -8.78
N PHE A 127 -26.15 19.19 -9.11
CA PHE A 127 -25.95 20.47 -8.42
C PHE A 127 -27.03 20.79 -7.36
N TYR A 128 -28.06 19.96 -7.21
CA TYR A 128 -29.24 20.23 -6.39
C TYR A 128 -29.42 19.22 -5.26
#